data_AF-A0A2I1GDF6-F1
#
_entry.id   AF-A0A2I1GDF6-F1
#
_cell.length_a   1.000
_cell.length_b   1.000
_cell.length_c   1.000
_cell.angle_alpha   90.00
_cell.angle_beta   90.00
_cell.angle_gamma   90.00
#
_symmetry.space_group_name_H-M   'P 1'
#
loop_
_entity.id
_entity.type
_entity.pdbx_description
1 polymer ?
#
loop_
_entity_poly.entity_id
_entity_poly.type
_entity_poly.pdbx_seq_one_letter_code
_entity_poly.pdbx_strand_id
1 'polypeptide(L)'
;MTESLEPKIYNFNLARYTFGNTTTIKEATNDAVRWLAPEKLINYKSKYTTQCEIFSFGVLLWELAFEKIPYRSLEVDKIRDFVI
;
A
#
# COMPACT_ATOMS: atom_id res chain seq x y z
N MET A 1 12.15 -15.27 -11.09
CA MET A 1 10.88 -15.99 -11.28
C MET A 1 11.13 -17.42 -10.83
N THR A 2 10.26 -17.98 -9.98
CA THR A 2 10.38 -19.38 -9.54
C THR A 2 10.15 -20.31 -10.73
N GLU A 3 10.79 -21.47 -10.74
CA GLU A 3 10.66 -22.45 -11.83
C GLU A 3 9.21 -22.96 -11.98
N SER A 4 8.48 -23.03 -10.86
CA SER A 4 7.10 -23.50 -10.77
C SER A 4 6.04 -22.39 -10.86
N LEU A 5 6.41 -21.14 -11.18
CA LEU A 5 5.51 -19.97 -11.16
C LEU A 5 4.80 -19.74 -9.82
N GLU A 6 5.36 -20.25 -8.73
CA GLU A 6 4.89 -19.98 -7.37
C GLU A 6 5.05 -18.50 -7.01
N PRO A 7 3.95 -17.78 -6.70
CA PRO A 7 4.03 -16.39 -6.28
C PRO A 7 4.64 -16.29 -4.88
N LYS A 8 5.57 -15.35 -4.71
CA LYS A 8 6.20 -15.02 -3.42
C LYS A 8 6.18 -13.51 -3.22
N ILE A 9 5.77 -13.08 -2.02
CA ILE A 9 5.84 -11.67 -1.64
C ILE A 9 7.30 -11.36 -1.26
N TYR A 10 7.82 -10.24 -1.74
CA TYR A 10 9.19 -9.79 -1.50
C TYR A 10 9.23 -8.28 -1.22
N ASN A 11 10.44 -7.73 -1.03
CA ASN A 11 10.69 -6.30 -0.78
C ASN A 11 10.19 -5.80 0.60
N PHE A 12 10.45 -6.57 1.65
CA PHE A 12 10.13 -6.22 3.05
C PHE A 12 11.09 -5.19 3.67
N ASN A 13 11.71 -4.30 2.89
CA ASN A 13 12.68 -3.32 3.38
C ASN A 13 12.07 -2.33 4.40
N LEU A 14 10.75 -2.13 4.34
CA LEU A 14 10.00 -1.28 5.26
C LEU A 14 9.27 -2.07 6.37
N ALA A 15 9.47 -3.39 6.43
CA ALA A 15 8.87 -4.22 7.47
C ALA A 15 9.42 -3.83 8.85
N ARG A 16 8.53 -3.86 9.84
CA ARG A 16 8.82 -3.47 11.22
C ARG A 16 8.05 -4.35 12.18
N TYR A 17 8.49 -4.37 13.43
CA TYR A 17 7.72 -4.92 14.53
C TYR A 17 6.43 -4.11 14.78
N THR A 18 5.41 -4.74 15.36
CA THR A 18 4.09 -4.14 15.66
C THR A 18 4.17 -2.87 16.53
N PHE A 19 5.23 -2.74 17.32
CA PHE A 19 5.52 -1.58 18.18
C PHE A 19 6.66 -0.71 17.66
N GLY A 20 7.17 -0.99 16.47
CA GLY A 20 8.21 -0.20 15.83
C GLY A 20 7.70 1.16 15.36
N ASN A 21 8.62 2.10 15.18
CA ASN A 21 8.30 3.44 14.70
C ASN A 21 7.74 3.39 13.27
N THR A 22 6.77 4.26 12.99
CA THR A 22 6.18 4.37 11.65
C THR A 22 7.10 5.19 10.75
N THR A 23 7.43 4.64 9.58
CA THR A 23 8.18 5.29 8.51
C THR A 23 7.27 6.29 7.84
N THR A 24 7.76 7.51 7.64
CA THR A 24 6.95 8.55 7.01
C THR A 24 6.94 8.35 5.51
N ILE A 25 5.77 8.51 4.89
CA ILE A 25 5.54 8.25 3.46
C ILE A 25 6.37 9.15 2.53
N LYS A 26 7.03 10.22 3.03
CA LYS A 26 8.03 10.96 2.25
C LYS A 26 9.21 10.11 1.78
N GLU A 27 9.48 8.97 2.43
CA GLU A 27 10.51 8.01 2.05
C GLU A 27 9.96 6.88 1.16
N ALA A 28 8.64 6.69 1.12
CA ALA A 28 7.99 5.74 0.23
C ALA A 28 7.71 6.44 -1.11
N THR A 29 8.19 5.85 -2.19
CA THR A 29 8.02 6.34 -3.56
C THR A 29 6.56 6.71 -3.84
N ASN A 30 6.34 7.75 -4.65
CA ASN A 30 5.04 8.34 -4.99
C ASN A 30 3.97 7.31 -5.42
N ASP A 31 4.40 6.15 -5.90
CA ASP A 31 3.52 5.06 -6.36
C ASP A 31 2.87 4.27 -5.22
N ALA A 32 3.53 4.08 -4.07
CA ALA A 32 3.01 3.28 -2.96
C ALA A 32 1.71 3.85 -2.35
N VAL A 33 1.43 5.14 -2.60
CA VAL A 33 0.25 5.84 -2.09
C VAL A 33 -1.05 5.18 -2.55
N ARG A 34 -1.06 4.56 -3.73
CA ARG A 34 -2.25 3.88 -4.30
C ARG A 34 -2.70 2.67 -3.48
N TRP A 35 -1.81 2.07 -2.68
CA TRP A 35 -2.10 0.92 -1.82
C TRP A 35 -2.24 1.30 -0.34
N LEU A 36 -2.15 2.59 0.01
CA LEU A 36 -2.25 3.02 1.40
C LEU A 36 -3.69 3.03 1.90
N ALA A 37 -3.85 2.56 3.13
CA ALA A 37 -5.13 2.60 3.83
C ALA A 37 -5.62 4.03 4.09
N PRO A 38 -6.95 4.25 4.17
CA PRO A 38 -7.54 5.58 4.35
C PRO A 38 -6.97 6.34 5.56
N GLU A 39 -6.75 5.66 6.69
CA GLU A 39 -6.19 6.26 7.90
C GLU A 39 -4.74 6.74 7.74
N LYS A 40 -3.98 6.15 6.80
CA LYS A 40 -2.64 6.62 6.42
C LYS A 40 -2.71 7.80 5.45
N LEU A 41 -3.71 7.83 4.57
CA LEU A 41 -3.96 8.93 3.63
C LEU A 41 -4.49 10.20 4.34
N ILE A 42 -5.30 10.04 5.39
CA ILE A 42 -5.78 11.15 6.23
C ILE A 42 -4.62 11.74 7.04
N ASN A 43 -3.82 10.87 7.67
CA ASN A 43 -2.73 11.29 8.53
C ASN A 43 -1.49 10.43 8.27
N TYR A 44 -0.53 10.99 7.52
CA TYR A 44 0.73 10.32 7.22
C TYR A 44 1.54 9.93 8.46
N LYS A 45 1.29 10.54 9.62
CA LYS A 45 1.94 10.21 10.91
C LYS A 45 1.18 9.18 11.73
N SER A 46 -0.02 8.76 11.31
CA SER A 46 -0.78 7.72 12.02
C SER A 46 0.03 6.43 12.09
N LYS A 47 -0.14 5.67 13.17
CA LYS A 47 0.59 4.42 13.37
C LYS A 47 0.25 3.46 12.24
N TYR A 48 1.27 2.88 11.61
CA TYR A 48 1.07 1.81 10.65
C TYR A 48 0.69 0.52 11.39
N THR A 49 -0.44 -0.08 11.02
CA THR A 49 -1.03 -1.22 11.72
C THR A 49 -1.21 -2.41 10.78
N THR A 50 -1.57 -3.57 11.34
CA THR A 50 -1.97 -4.73 10.55
C THR A 50 -3.18 -4.43 9.66
N GLN A 51 -4.09 -3.54 10.09
CA GLN A 51 -5.23 -3.13 9.26
C GLN A 51 -4.77 -2.41 7.98
N CYS A 52 -3.69 -1.63 8.06
CA CYS A 52 -3.09 -1.01 6.88
C CYS A 52 -2.57 -2.06 5.88
N GLU A 53 -1.93 -3.14 6.36
CA GLU A 53 -1.47 -4.27 5.53
C GLU A 53 -2.63 -5.04 4.89
N ILE A 54 -3.73 -5.24 5.62
CA ILE A 54 -4.91 -5.93 5.06
C ILE A 54 -5.54 -5.10 3.94
N PHE A 55 -5.60 -3.78 4.09
CA PHE A 55 -6.09 -2.91 3.03
C PHE A 55 -5.19 -2.97 1.79
N SER A 56 -3.87 -2.82 1.95
CA SER A 56 -2.92 -2.87 0.83
C SER A 56 -2.95 -4.23 0.11
N PHE A 57 -3.09 -5.32 0.87
CA PHE A 57 -3.29 -6.66 0.31
C PHE A 57 -4.61 -6.79 -0.47
N GLY A 58 -5.70 -6.18 0.02
CA GLY A 58 -6.97 -6.13 -0.73
C GLY A 58 -6.84 -5.40 -2.06
N VAL A 59 -6.12 -4.27 -2.09
CA VAL A 59 -5.82 -3.52 -3.32
C VAL A 59 -4.94 -4.34 -4.27
N LEU A 60 -3.98 -5.11 -3.75
CA LEU A 60 -3.16 -6.04 -4.53
C LEU A 60 -4.03 -7.12 -5.20
N LEU A 61 -4.95 -7.74 -4.46
CA LEU A 61 -5.87 -8.73 -5.03
C LEU A 61 -6.75 -8.11 -6.12
N TRP A 62 -7.21 -6.87 -5.93
CA TRP A 62 -7.94 -6.13 -6.95
C TRP A 62 -7.07 -5.88 -8.20
N GLU A 63 -5.83 -5.46 -8.03
CA GLU A 63 -4.89 -5.23 -9.15
C GLU A 63 -4.68 -6.52 -9.96
N LEU A 64 -4.50 -7.66 -9.29
CA LEU A 64 -4.33 -8.96 -9.94
C LEU A 64 -5.59 -9.41 -10.66
N ALA A 65 -6.77 -9.19 -10.08
CA ALA A 65 -8.05 -9.61 -10.66
C ALA A 65 -8.44 -8.79 -11.90
N PHE A 66 -8.12 -7.49 -11.91
CA PHE A 66 -8.50 -6.58 -12.98
C PHE A 66 -7.36 -6.22 -13.93
N GLU A 67 -6.13 -6.66 -13.62
CA GLU A 67 -4.90 -6.39 -14.36
C GLU A 67 -4.71 -4.88 -14.65
N LYS A 68 -5.01 -4.05 -13.66
CA LYS A 68 -5.00 -2.58 -13.76
C LYS A 68 -4.31 -1.96 -12.58
N ILE A 69 -3.59 -0.86 -12.85
CA ILE A 69 -3.00 -0.02 -11.80
C ILE A 69 -4.14 0.64 -11.00
N PRO A 70 -4.17 0.50 -9.66
CA PRO A 70 -5.18 1.14 -8.84
C PRO A 70 -5.20 2.66 -9.03
N TYR A 71 -6.40 3.21 -9.22
CA TYR A 71 -6.64 4.65 -9.37
C TYR A 71 -5.83 5.32 -10.50
N ARG A 72 -5.49 4.60 -11.57
CA ARG A 72 -4.61 5.11 -12.66
C ARG A 72 -5.03 6.46 -13.23
N SER A 73 -6.33 6.74 -13.30
CA SER A 73 -6.90 7.99 -13.83
C SER A 73 -6.91 9.14 -12.82
N LEU A 74 -6.56 8.88 -11.55
CA LEU A 74 -6.53 9.88 -10.50
C LEU A 74 -5.10 10.30 -10.20
N GLU A 75 -4.91 11.60 -10.01
CA GLU A 75 -3.70 12.14 -9.38
C GLU A 75 -3.60 11.64 -7.94
N VAL A 76 -2.37 11.45 -7.45
CA VAL A 76 -2.10 10.88 -6.12
C VAL A 76 -2.83 11.65 -5.02
N ASP A 77 -2.85 12.98 -5.10
CA ASP A 77 -3.53 13.85 -4.14
C ASP A 77 -5.06 13.68 -4.14
N LYS A 78 -5.64 13.22 -5.25
CA LYS A 78 -7.08 13.00 -5.41
C LYS A 78 -7.53 11.61 -4.96
N ILE A 79 -6.60 10.67 -4.78
CA ILE A 79 -6.93 9.31 -4.30
C ILE A 79 -7.54 9.39 -2.91
N ARG A 80 -7.05 10.29 -2.05
CA ARG A 80 -7.59 10.49 -0.71
C ARG A 80 -9.08 10.81 -0.74
N ASP A 81 -9.52 11.68 -1.64
CA ASP A 81 -10.92 12.11 -1.75
C ASP A 81 -11.84 11.03 -2.35
N PHE A 82 -11.28 10.02 -3.02
CA PHE A 82 -12.03 8.89 -3.57
C PHE A 82 -12.18 7.73 -2.56
N VAL A 83 -11.17 7.53 -1.71
CA VAL A 83 -11.07 6.39 -0.78
C VAL A 83 -11.77 6.66 0.56
N ILE A 84 -11.95 7.94 0.93
CA ILE A 84 -12.66 8.40 2.14
C ILE A 84 -14.10 8.77 1.76
#